data_AF-A0A0G1YMM0-F1
#
_entry.id   AF-A0A0G1YMM0-F1
#
_cell.length_a   1.000
_cell.length_b   1.000
_cell.length_c   1.000
_cell.angle_alpha   90.00
_cell.angle_beta   90.00
_cell.angle_gamma   90.00
#
_symmetry.space_group_name_H-M   'P 1'
#
loop_
_entity.id
_entity.type
_entity.pdbx_description
1 polymer ?
#
loop_
_entity_poly.entity_id
_entity_poly.type
_entity_poly.pdbx_seq_one_letter_code
_entity_poly.pdbx_strand_id
1 'polypeptide(L)'
;MSSLLISGGTIIRVNGEEKADILIQNGDISLVDSEGSADQTIDASGLLIFPGLIDCHVHFREPGLTHKATMKSEARAARAGGVTTVCEMPNTSPPTFTAGALADKVRLAQEVTDCDIR
;
A
#
# COMPACT_ATOMS: atom_id res chain seq x y z
N MET A 1 5.88 6.37 -17.49
CA MET A 1 6.50 5.92 -16.22
C MET A 1 7.45 4.78 -16.54
N SER A 2 8.47 4.55 -15.72
CA SER A 2 9.37 3.39 -15.87
C SER A 2 8.58 2.09 -15.72
N SER A 3 8.84 1.12 -16.58
CA SER A 3 8.34 -0.25 -16.43
C SER A 3 9.13 -1.02 -15.37
N LEU A 4 8.47 -1.95 -14.67
CA LEU A 4 9.06 -2.78 -13.62
C LEU A 4 8.66 -4.24 -13.83
N LEU A 5 9.64 -5.13 -13.86
CA LEU A 5 9.44 -6.58 -13.85
C LEU A 5 9.77 -7.15 -12.47
N ILE A 6 8.90 -7.99 -11.92
CA ILE A 6 9.17 -8.81 -10.74
C ILE A 6 9.23 -10.26 -11.19
N SER A 7 10.38 -10.91 -11.08
CA SER A 7 10.62 -12.24 -11.68
C SER A 7 10.93 -13.34 -10.67
N GLY A 8 10.63 -14.59 -11.01
CA GLY A 8 11.06 -15.80 -10.28
C GLY A 8 10.30 -16.09 -8.96
N GLY A 9 9.39 -15.22 -8.55
CA GLY A 9 8.59 -15.39 -7.33
C GLY A 9 7.47 -16.42 -7.44
N THR A 10 6.83 -16.73 -6.31
CA THR A 10 5.54 -17.44 -6.27
C THR A 10 4.44 -16.45 -5.95
N ILE A 11 3.49 -16.27 -6.86
CA ILE A 11 2.35 -15.37 -6.67
C ILE A 11 1.30 -16.10 -5.82
N ILE A 12 0.88 -15.48 -4.72
CA ILE A 12 -0.16 -15.99 -3.85
C ILE A 12 -1.51 -15.37 -4.23
N ARG A 13 -2.48 -16.24 -4.52
CA ARG A 13 -3.87 -15.88 -4.82
C ARG A 13 -4.80 -16.49 -3.78
N VAL A 14 -6.04 -16.01 -3.79
CA VAL A 14 -7.13 -16.58 -2.97
C VAL A 14 -7.31 -18.09 -3.21
N ASN A 15 -7.09 -18.54 -4.46
CA ASN A 15 -7.33 -19.94 -4.85
C ASN A 15 -6.06 -20.80 -4.89
N GLY A 16 -4.92 -20.31 -4.39
CA GLY A 16 -3.67 -21.05 -4.35
C GLY A 16 -2.48 -20.26 -4.89
N GLU A 17 -1.47 -20.97 -5.36
CA GLU A 17 -0.19 -20.42 -5.79
C GLU A 17 -0.06 -20.47 -7.32
N GLU A 18 0.57 -19.45 -7.91
CA GLU A 18 0.85 -19.36 -9.35
C GLU A 18 2.31 -18.98 -9.58
N LYS A 19 2.95 -19.65 -10.56
CA LYS A 19 4.30 -19.33 -11.02
C LYS A 19 4.21 -18.53 -12.31
N ALA A 20 4.52 -17.25 -12.23
CA ALA A 20 4.62 -16.31 -13.34
C ALA A 20 5.45 -15.09 -12.90
N ASP A 21 5.93 -14.31 -13.86
CA ASP A 21 6.53 -13.00 -13.58
C ASP A 21 5.46 -11.90 -13.68
N ILE A 22 5.67 -10.79 -12.98
CA ILE A 22 4.74 -9.65 -12.96
C ILE A 22 5.38 -8.47 -13.67
N LEU A 23 4.76 -8.00 -14.75
CA LEU A 23 5.14 -6.76 -15.42
C LEU A 23 4.20 -5.63 -14.98
N ILE A 24 4.79 -4.51 -14.58
CA ILE A 24 4.08 -3.28 -14.22
C ILE A 24 4.48 -2.21 -15.21
N GLN A 25 3.51 -1.68 -15.96
CA GLN A 25 3.74 -0.63 -16.94
C GLN A 25 2.59 0.36 -16.96
N ASN A 26 2.90 1.65 -16.81
CA ASN A 26 1.90 2.74 -16.78
C ASN A 26 0.78 2.56 -15.73
N GLY A 27 1.05 1.83 -14.64
CA GLY A 27 0.08 1.52 -13.59
C GLY A 27 -0.72 0.24 -13.81
N ASP A 28 -0.61 -0.38 -14.99
CA ASP A 28 -1.22 -1.68 -15.28
C ASP A 28 -0.32 -2.81 -14.80
N ILE A 29 -0.94 -3.87 -14.27
CA ILE A 29 -0.28 -5.08 -13.77
C ILE A 29 -0.68 -6.23 -14.68
N SER A 30 0.30 -6.92 -15.27
CA SER A 30 0.10 -8.11 -16.09
C SER A 30 1.00 -9.26 -15.66
N LEU A 31 0.53 -10.49 -15.89
CA LEU A 31 1.37 -11.67 -15.77
C LEU A 31 2.03 -11.95 -17.12
N VAL A 32 3.31 -12.30 -17.07
CA VAL A 32 4.10 -12.61 -18.27
C VAL A 32 4.91 -13.89 -18.03
N ASP A 33 5.18 -14.61 -19.12
CA ASP A 33 6.22 -15.63 -19.13
C ASP A 33 7.60 -14.95 -19.12
N SER A 34 8.62 -15.67 -18.65
CA SER A 34 9.92 -15.16 -18.17
C SER A 34 10.87 -14.55 -19.23
N GLU A 35 10.34 -13.82 -20.21
CA GLU A 35 11.09 -13.20 -21.32
C GLU A 35 10.87 -11.68 -21.44
N GLY A 36 10.21 -11.06 -20.46
CA GLY A 36 9.96 -9.62 -20.46
C GLY A 36 11.23 -8.78 -20.24
N SER A 37 11.47 -7.78 -21.08
CA SER A 37 12.41 -6.70 -20.78
C SER A 37 11.65 -5.52 -20.14
N ALA A 38 12.10 -5.04 -18.99
CA ALA A 38 11.59 -3.82 -18.35
C ALA A 38 12.75 -2.88 -18.03
N ASP A 39 12.43 -1.62 -17.76
CA ASP A 39 13.42 -0.61 -17.35
C ASP A 39 14.07 -0.97 -16.00
N GLN A 40 13.33 -1.68 -15.15
CA GLN A 40 13.80 -2.18 -13.86
C GLN A 40 13.34 -3.62 -13.64
N THR A 41 14.18 -4.41 -12.96
CA THR A 41 13.87 -5.80 -12.61
C THR A 41 14.14 -6.04 -11.13
N ILE A 42 13.20 -6.69 -10.45
CA ILE A 42 13.34 -7.22 -9.09
C ILE A 42 13.34 -8.75 -9.18
N ASP A 43 14.43 -9.37 -8.76
CA ASP A 43 14.51 -10.82 -8.60
C ASP A 43 13.84 -11.23 -7.28
N ALA A 44 12.72 -11.95 -7.39
CA ALA A 44 11.94 -12.50 -6.29
C ALA A 44 12.12 -14.02 -6.15
N SER A 45 13.19 -14.60 -6.70
CA SER A 45 13.48 -16.03 -6.61
C SER A 45 13.45 -16.54 -5.17
N GLY A 46 12.64 -17.56 -4.92
CA GLY A 46 12.46 -18.14 -3.59
C GLY A 46 11.58 -17.32 -2.63
N LEU A 47 11.02 -16.19 -3.09
CA LEU A 47 10.11 -15.36 -2.32
C LEU A 47 8.65 -15.58 -2.73
N LEU A 48 7.74 -15.20 -1.83
CA LEU A 48 6.31 -15.16 -2.08
C LEU A 48 5.88 -13.73 -2.39
N ILE A 49 5.01 -13.57 -3.39
CA ILE A 49 4.46 -12.29 -3.82
C ILE A 49 2.98 -12.27 -3.47
N PHE A 50 2.59 -11.32 -2.62
CA PHE A 50 1.19 -11.11 -2.23
C PHE A 50 0.66 -9.84 -2.88
N PRO A 51 -0.66 -9.74 -3.13
CA PRO A 51 -1.32 -8.45 -3.28
C PRO A 51 -1.01 -7.57 -2.06
N GLY A 52 -0.91 -6.26 -2.26
CA GLY A 52 -0.78 -5.32 -1.16
C GLY A 52 -1.92 -5.48 -0.17
N LEU A 53 -1.59 -5.58 1.13
CA LEU A 53 -2.60 -5.83 2.15
C LEU A 53 -3.44 -4.57 2.40
N ILE A 54 -4.71 -4.78 2.72
CA ILE A 54 -5.67 -3.74 3.09
C ILE A 54 -6.02 -3.92 4.57
N ASP A 55 -5.68 -2.93 5.39
CA ASP A 55 -6.07 -2.91 6.79
C ASP A 55 -7.28 -1.98 7.01
N CYS A 56 -8.43 -2.61 7.19
CA CYS A 56 -9.69 -1.90 7.37
C CYS A 56 -9.85 -1.25 8.76
N HIS A 57 -8.88 -1.40 9.68
CA HIS A 57 -9.00 -0.88 11.04
C HIS A 57 -7.69 -0.35 11.58
N VAL A 58 -7.43 0.95 11.38
CA VAL A 58 -6.27 1.63 11.99
C VAL A 58 -6.67 2.88 12.76
N HIS A 59 -5.78 3.31 13.68
CA HIS A 59 -5.91 4.57 14.38
C HIS A 59 -4.58 5.34 14.32
N PHE A 60 -4.43 6.24 13.35
CA PHE A 60 -3.16 6.95 13.12
C PHE A 60 -3.01 8.22 13.97
N ARG A 61 -4.04 8.57 14.74
CA ARG A 61 -4.02 9.56 15.82
C ARG A 61 -3.76 11.00 15.36
N GLU A 62 -3.97 11.27 14.08
CA GLU A 62 -3.81 12.59 13.48
C GLU A 62 -5.11 12.99 12.77
N PRO A 63 -5.72 14.14 13.10
CA PRO A 63 -5.18 15.26 13.90
C PRO A 63 -5.28 15.11 15.44
N GLY A 64 -4.50 15.94 16.14
CA GLY A 64 -4.63 16.29 17.56
C GLY A 64 -4.09 15.31 18.61
N LEU A 65 -3.81 14.06 18.25
CA LEU A 65 -3.21 13.06 19.16
C LEU A 65 -1.81 12.64 18.70
N THR A 66 -1.10 13.54 18.03
CA THR A 66 0.17 13.28 17.32
C THR A 66 1.36 12.92 18.22
N HIS A 67 1.25 13.17 19.52
CA HIS A 67 2.21 12.66 20.52
C HIS A 67 2.21 11.12 20.61
N LYS A 68 1.17 10.45 20.09
CA LYS A 68 1.08 8.98 20.03
C LYS A 68 1.59 8.44 18.70
N ALA A 69 1.13 9.03 17.59
CA ALA A 69 1.35 8.57 16.23
C ALA A 69 0.96 9.66 15.23
N THR A 70 1.52 9.61 14.03
CA THR A 70 1.19 10.50 12.89
C THR A 70 0.87 9.65 11.67
N MET A 71 0.09 10.18 10.71
CA MET A 71 -0.16 9.45 9.46
C MET A 71 1.13 9.03 8.77
N LYS A 72 2.17 9.89 8.81
CA LYS A 72 3.47 9.59 8.23
C LYS A 72 4.22 8.46 8.94
N SER A 73 4.23 8.45 10.27
CA SER A 73 4.92 7.39 11.03
C SER A 73 4.23 6.05 10.84
N GLU A 74 2.90 6.02 10.91
CA GLU A 74 2.16 4.78 10.84
C GLU A 74 2.03 4.25 9.42
N ALA A 75 1.97 5.11 8.39
CA ALA A 75 2.03 4.68 7.00
C ALA A 75 3.35 3.96 6.67
N ARG A 76 4.47 4.42 7.25
CA ARG A 76 5.77 3.73 7.13
C ARG A 76 5.76 2.37 7.82
N ALA A 77 5.13 2.28 8.98
CA ALA A 77 4.97 1.02 9.70
C ALA A 77 4.10 0.04 8.90
N ALA A 78 2.97 0.52 8.36
CA ALA A 78 2.08 -0.25 7.49
C ALA A 78 2.83 -0.80 6.26
N ARG A 79 3.57 0.07 5.56
CA ARG A 79 4.39 -0.31 4.40
C ARG A 79 5.44 -1.38 4.76
N ALA A 80 6.11 -1.24 5.90
CA ALA A 80 7.09 -2.23 6.36
C ALA A 80 6.46 -3.60 6.66
N GLY A 81 5.17 -3.63 7.02
CA GLY A 81 4.37 -4.85 7.19
C GLY A 81 3.71 -5.39 5.92
N GLY A 82 3.91 -4.75 4.76
CA GLY A 82 3.27 -5.14 3.50
C GLY A 82 1.83 -4.61 3.32
N VAL A 83 1.38 -3.69 4.18
CA VAL A 83 0.09 -3.01 4.06
C VAL A 83 0.24 -1.80 3.14
N THR A 84 -0.52 -1.78 2.05
CA THR A 84 -0.47 -0.72 1.03
C THR A 84 -1.66 0.22 1.12
N THR A 85 -2.75 -0.20 1.75
CA THR A 85 -3.97 0.60 1.93
C THR A 85 -4.52 0.45 3.34
N VAL A 86 -4.98 1.54 3.95
CA VAL A 86 -5.57 1.54 5.30
C VAL A 86 -6.87 2.35 5.35
N CYS A 87 -7.77 2.00 6.26
CA CYS A 87 -8.97 2.79 6.59
C CYS A 87 -8.82 3.42 7.99
N GLU A 88 -8.67 4.74 8.06
CA GLU A 88 -8.41 5.45 9.33
C GLU A 88 -9.70 5.71 10.12
N MET A 89 -9.71 5.30 11.40
CA MET A 89 -10.89 5.36 12.24
C MET A 89 -11.17 6.77 12.80
N PRO A 90 -12.44 7.15 13.02
CA PRO A 90 -12.84 8.55 13.21
C PRO A 90 -12.51 9.16 14.59
N ASN A 91 -11.86 8.44 15.51
CA ASN A 91 -11.68 8.84 16.91
C ASN A 91 -10.41 9.67 17.19
N THR A 92 -10.07 10.57 16.26
CA THR A 92 -9.02 11.59 16.42
C THR A 92 -9.51 12.79 17.25
N SER A 93 -8.70 13.84 17.38
CA SER A 93 -9.10 15.07 18.07
C SER A 93 -8.90 16.29 17.16
N PRO A 94 -9.96 16.94 16.64
CA PRO A 94 -11.36 16.56 16.78
C PRO A 94 -11.70 15.21 16.11
N PRO A 95 -12.81 14.55 16.52
CA PRO A 95 -13.28 13.34 15.85
C PRO A 95 -13.86 13.65 14.47
N THR A 96 -13.77 12.68 13.56
CA THR A 96 -14.24 12.80 12.17
C THR A 96 -15.72 12.46 12.05
N PHE A 97 -16.59 13.35 12.56
CA PHE A 97 -18.06 13.19 12.48
C PHE A 97 -18.74 14.23 11.60
N THR A 98 -17.98 15.14 10.99
CA THR A 98 -18.49 16.18 10.08
C THR A 98 -17.77 16.11 8.74
N ALA A 99 -18.41 16.61 7.69
CA ALA A 99 -17.80 16.70 6.36
C ALA A 99 -16.51 17.54 6.37
N GLY A 100 -16.47 18.62 7.17
CA GLY A 100 -15.27 19.45 7.33
C GLY A 100 -14.11 18.67 7.96
N ALA A 101 -14.37 17.95 9.06
CA ALA A 101 -13.34 17.13 9.70
C ALA A 101 -12.85 15.98 8.80
N LEU A 102 -13.72 15.43 7.95
CA LEU A 102 -13.34 14.45 6.94
C LEU A 102 -12.45 15.08 5.87
N ALA A 103 -12.85 16.24 5.31
CA ALA A 103 -12.08 16.95 4.29
C ALA A 103 -10.68 17.34 4.79
N ASP A 104 -10.56 17.80 6.03
CA ASP A 104 -9.27 18.10 6.66
C ASP A 104 -8.39 16.87 6.78
N LYS A 105 -8.96 15.74 7.20
CA LYS A 105 -8.25 14.46 7.34
C LYS A 105 -7.80 13.92 5.98
N VAL A 106 -8.65 13.99 4.95
CA VAL A 106 -8.30 13.62 3.58
C VAL A 106 -7.15 14.48 3.04
N ARG A 107 -7.15 15.79 3.32
CA ARG A 107 -6.06 16.68 2.91
C ARG A 107 -4.73 16.27 3.57
N LEU A 108 -4.74 15.94 4.86
CA LEU A 108 -3.54 15.45 5.55
C LEU A 108 -3.05 14.11 4.98
N ALA A 109 -3.98 13.19 4.70
CA ALA A 109 -3.68 11.90 4.09
C ALA A 109 -2.99 12.03 2.72
N GLN A 110 -3.39 13.02 1.90
CA GLN A 110 -2.78 13.28 0.59
C GLN A 110 -1.31 13.73 0.64
N GLU A 111 -0.83 14.21 1.80
CA GLU A 111 0.58 14.57 1.99
C GLU A 111 1.46 13.34 2.30
N VAL A 112 0.85 12.16 2.50
CA VAL A 112 1.54 10.90 2.80
C VAL A 112 1.56 9.99 1.58
N THR A 113 2.74 9.47 1.24
CA THR A 113 2.95 8.63 0.04
C THR A 113 3.37 7.19 0.35
N ASP A 114 3.63 6.87 1.61
CA ASP A 114 4.11 5.54 2.03
C ASP A 114 2.98 4.49 2.02
N CYS A 115 1.73 4.91 2.11
CA CYS A 115 0.53 4.06 2.15
C CYS A 115 -0.67 4.86 1.63
N ASP A 116 -1.62 4.19 0.97
CA ASP A 116 -2.88 4.78 0.54
C ASP A 116 -3.87 4.84 1.73
N ILE A 117 -4.11 6.04 2.25
CA ILE A 117 -4.94 6.25 3.42
C ILE A 117 -6.36 6.65 2.98
N ARG A 118 -7.34 5.84 3.38
CA ARG A 118 -8.78 6.02 3.12
C ARG A 118 -9.53 6.52 4.34
#